data_AF-A0A5B7BQX5-F1
#
_entry.id   AF-A0A5B7BQX5-F1
#
_cell.length_a   1.000
_cell.length_b   1.000
_cell.length_c   1.000
_cell.angle_alpha   90.00
_cell.angle_beta   90.00
_cell.angle_gamma   90.00
#
_symmetry.space_group_name_H-M   'P 1'
#
loop_
_entity.id
_entity.type
_entity.pdbx_description
1 polymer ?
#
loop_
_entity_poly.entity_id
_entity_poly.type
_entity_poly.pdbx_seq_one_letter_code
_entity_poly.pdbx_strand_id
1 'polypeptide(L)'
;ERYSPLLEILQNCNFLMGLEQKIGFCIDCNFSIVLDRASEELEIIRSERKRNMENLDSLLKRVSARIFQAGGIDRPLITNRRSRMCVGIRASHRSLLPYGVVLNVSSSGATYFMEPKE
;
A
#
# COMPACT_ATOMS: atom_id res chain seq x y z
N GLU A 1 -34.42 18.38 -45.31
CA GLU A 1 -34.44 19.72 -44.67
C GLU A 1 -34.51 19.72 -43.13
N ARG A 2 -35.25 18.81 -42.48
CA ARG A 2 -35.46 18.83 -41.01
C ARG A 2 -34.22 18.78 -40.09
N TYR A 3 -33.05 18.38 -40.59
CA TYR A 3 -31.82 18.26 -39.79
C TYR A 3 -30.78 19.37 -40.08
N SER A 4 -31.10 20.35 -40.94
CA SER A 4 -30.15 21.39 -41.37
C SER A 4 -29.47 22.15 -40.21
N PRO A 5 -30.21 22.60 -39.17
CA PRO A 5 -29.60 23.37 -38.08
C PRO A 5 -28.65 22.53 -37.20
N LEU A 6 -28.94 21.23 -37.04
CA LEU A 6 -28.08 20.32 -36.27
C LEU A 6 -26.78 20.02 -37.02
N LEU A 7 -26.84 19.90 -38.34
CA LEU A 7 -25.67 19.67 -39.18
C LEU A 7 -24.67 20.84 -39.11
N GLU A 8 -25.19 22.07 -39.09
CA GLU A 8 -24.39 23.30 -39.03
C GLU A 8 -23.65 23.46 -37.69
N ILE A 9 -24.28 23.04 -36.59
CA ILE A 9 -23.63 22.95 -35.27
C ILE A 9 -22.52 21.89 -35.31
N LEU A 10 -22.81 20.70 -35.86
CA LEU A 10 -21.88 19.58 -35.91
C LEU A 10 -20.63 19.87 -36.75
N GLN A 11 -20.75 20.63 -37.84
CA GLN A 11 -19.63 21.04 -38.68
C GLN A 11 -18.59 21.88 -37.93
N ASN A 12 -19.01 22.62 -36.91
CA ASN A 12 -18.13 23.44 -36.08
C ASN A 12 -17.67 22.73 -34.81
N CYS A 13 -18.08 21.48 -34.59
CA CYS A 13 -17.68 20.69 -33.43
C CYS A 13 -16.37 19.94 -33.70
N ASN A 14 -15.37 20.17 -32.85
CA ASN A 14 -14.21 19.29 -32.74
C ASN A 14 -14.44 18.33 -31.56
N PHE A 15 -14.59 17.05 -31.84
CA PHE A 15 -14.81 16.01 -30.81
C PHE A 15 -13.55 15.67 -30.02
N LEU A 16 -12.38 16.23 -30.39
CA LEU A 16 -11.11 16.05 -29.68
C LEU A 16 -10.79 14.56 -29.43
N MET A 17 -11.10 13.69 -30.39
CA MET A 17 -10.94 12.23 -30.24
C MET A 17 -9.53 11.83 -29.80
N GLY A 18 -8.49 12.52 -30.29
CA GLY A 18 -7.11 12.26 -29.86
C GLY A 18 -6.84 12.63 -28.40
N LEU A 19 -7.53 13.62 -27.85
CA LEU A 19 -7.47 13.95 -26.42
C LEU A 19 -8.25 12.92 -25.61
N GLU A 20 -9.45 12.54 -26.07
CA GLU A 20 -10.27 11.49 -25.44
C GLU A 20 -9.48 10.18 -25.29
N GLN A 21 -8.83 9.73 -26.36
CA GLN A 21 -7.98 8.55 -26.35
C GLN A 21 -6.79 8.68 -25.40
N LYS A 22 -6.13 9.85 -25.35
CA LYS A 22 -5.01 10.09 -24.42
C LYS A 22 -5.47 10.06 -22.96
N ILE A 23 -6.65 10.62 -22.67
CA ILE A 23 -7.24 10.57 -21.33
C ILE A 23 -7.54 9.12 -20.95
N GLY A 24 -8.22 8.36 -21.82
CA GLY A 24 -8.52 6.94 -21.57
C GLY A 24 -7.28 6.04 -21.52
N PHE A 25 -6.19 6.43 -22.18
CA PHE A 25 -4.90 5.75 -22.06
C PHE A 25 -4.29 5.96 -20.65
N CYS A 26 -4.31 7.18 -20.14
CA CYS A 26 -3.66 7.54 -18.88
C CYS A 26 -4.51 7.23 -17.63
N ILE A 27 -5.83 7.21 -17.74
CA ILE A 27 -6.74 7.18 -16.58
C ILE A 27 -7.72 6.02 -16.73
N ASP A 28 -7.95 5.30 -15.64
CA ASP A 28 -9.10 4.42 -15.52
C ASP A 28 -10.28 5.22 -14.95
N CYS A 29 -11.23 5.54 -15.83
CA CYS A 29 -12.39 6.35 -15.49
C CYS A 29 -13.36 5.67 -14.50
N ASN A 30 -13.36 4.33 -14.41
CA ASN A 30 -14.22 3.61 -13.47
C ASN A 30 -13.69 3.74 -12.04
N PHE A 31 -12.37 3.66 -11.89
CA PHE A 31 -11.72 3.73 -10.57
C PHE A 31 -11.17 5.11 -10.22
N SER A 32 -11.26 6.09 -11.13
CA SER A 32 -10.69 7.44 -10.96
C SER A 32 -9.20 7.41 -10.60
N ILE A 33 -8.44 6.52 -11.23
CA ILE A 33 -7.01 6.34 -10.97
C ILE A 33 -6.17 6.66 -12.21
N VAL A 34 -5.00 7.26 -12.00
CA VAL A 34 -3.96 7.33 -13.02
C VAL A 34 -3.29 5.96 -13.12
N LEU A 35 -3.19 5.43 -14.33
CA LEU A 35 -2.63 4.12 -14.62
C LEU A 35 -1.10 4.18 -14.74
N ASP A 36 -0.44 3.05 -14.49
CA ASP A 36 1.03 2.98 -14.52
C ASP A 36 1.57 3.35 -15.92
N ARG A 37 0.88 2.91 -16.98
CA ARG A 37 1.20 3.26 -18.37
C ARG A 37 1.11 4.76 -18.70
N ALA A 38 0.53 5.59 -17.82
CA ALA A 38 0.47 7.03 -18.03
C ALA A 38 1.87 7.68 -17.98
N SER A 39 2.82 7.07 -17.27
CA SER A 39 4.21 7.53 -17.17
C SER A 39 5.13 6.40 -16.72
N GLU A 40 6.24 6.20 -17.42
CA GLU A 40 7.27 5.23 -17.04
C GLU A 40 7.80 5.47 -15.61
N GLU A 41 8.03 6.73 -15.22
CA GLU A 41 8.47 7.06 -13.86
C GLU A 41 7.43 6.65 -12.80
N LEU A 42 6.13 6.79 -13.11
CA LEU A 42 5.06 6.41 -12.19
C LEU A 42 5.02 4.89 -11.98
N GLU A 43 5.15 4.14 -13.08
CA GLU A 43 5.25 2.68 -13.06
C GLU A 43 6.43 2.21 -12.20
N ILE A 44 7.62 2.79 -12.42
CA ILE A 44 8.83 2.46 -11.66
C ILE A 44 8.60 2.70 -10.17
N ILE A 45 8.16 3.90 -9.78
CA ILE A 45 7.93 4.25 -8.36
C ILE A 45 6.91 3.32 -7.71
N ARG A 46 5.81 2.99 -8.40
CA ARG A 46 4.77 2.10 -7.85
C ARG A 46 5.26 0.66 -7.75
N SER A 47 6.05 0.19 -8.71
CA SER A 47 6.68 -1.14 -8.68
C SER A 47 7.67 -1.26 -7.52
N GLU A 48 8.52 -0.26 -7.31
CA GLU A 48 9.45 -0.20 -6.18
C GLU A 48 8.70 -0.17 -4.84
N ARG A 49 7.66 0.66 -4.74
CA ARG A 49 6.80 0.70 -3.53
C ARG A 49 6.17 -0.66 -3.24
N LYS A 50 5.67 -1.35 -4.27
CA LYS A 50 5.11 -2.70 -4.12
C LYS A 50 6.17 -3.69 -3.62
N ARG A 51 7.35 -3.71 -4.24
CA ARG A 51 8.47 -4.57 -3.83
C ARG A 51 8.92 -4.30 -2.40
N ASN A 52 9.00 -3.03 -2.00
CA ASN A 52 9.36 -2.64 -0.64
C ASN A 52 8.33 -3.15 0.37
N MET A 53 7.04 -3.10 0.03
CA MET A 53 5.97 -3.65 0.87
C MET A 53 6.07 -5.17 0.99
N GLU A 54 6.34 -5.89 -0.10
CA GLU A 54 6.52 -7.35 -0.10
C GLU A 54 7.73 -7.79 0.72
N ASN A 55 8.85 -7.05 0.62
CA ASN A 55 10.05 -7.29 1.41
C ASN A 55 9.78 -7.08 2.91
N LEU A 56 9.09 -6.00 3.25
CA LEU A 56 8.73 -5.66 4.63
C LEU A 56 7.75 -6.69 5.23
N ASP A 57 6.74 -7.12 4.47
CA ASP A 57 5.82 -8.18 4.91
C ASP A 57 6.56 -9.51 5.14
N SER A 58 7.46 -9.89 4.22
CA SER A 58 8.26 -11.11 4.34
C SER A 58 9.18 -11.08 5.57
N LEU A 59 9.81 -9.94 5.83
CA LEU A 59 10.62 -9.69 7.02
C LEU A 59 9.80 -9.84 8.30
N LEU A 60 8.65 -9.16 8.39
CA LEU A 60 7.79 -9.21 9.57
C LEU A 60 7.23 -10.61 9.82
N LYS A 61 6.88 -11.36 8.77
CA LYS A 61 6.48 -12.77 8.86
C LYS A 61 7.58 -13.63 9.46
N ARG A 62 8.82 -13.49 8.97
CA ARG A 62 9.99 -14.21 9.49
C ARG A 62 10.26 -13.86 10.96
N VAL A 63 10.24 -12.59 11.31
CA VAL A 63 10.46 -12.12 12.70
C VAL A 63 9.35 -12.63 13.63
N SER A 64 8.09 -12.49 13.22
CA SER A 64 6.92 -12.94 13.98
C SER A 64 6.95 -14.45 14.22
N ALA A 65 7.32 -15.24 13.20
CA ALA A 65 7.49 -16.68 13.33
C ALA A 65 8.62 -17.04 14.31
N ARG A 66 9.77 -16.33 14.26
CA ARG A 66 10.88 -16.54 15.20
C ARG A 66 10.49 -16.25 16.65
N ILE A 67 9.77 -15.15 16.89
CA ILE A 67 9.28 -14.78 18.23
C ILE A 67 8.32 -15.85 18.75
N PHE A 68 7.40 -16.32 17.91
CA PHE A 68 6.47 -17.39 18.26
C PHE A 68 7.18 -18.69 18.62
N GLN A 69 8.14 -19.14 17.80
CA GLN A 69 8.91 -20.36 18.06
C GLN A 69 9.72 -20.30 19.36
N ALA A 70 10.16 -19.10 19.75
CA ALA A 70 10.87 -18.85 21.00
C ALA A 70 9.94 -18.63 22.22
N GLY A 71 8.62 -18.86 22.08
CA GLY A 71 7.64 -18.69 23.17
C GLY A 71 7.33 -17.23 23.52
N GLY A 72 7.79 -16.28 22.71
CA GLY A 72 7.60 -14.85 22.93
C GLY A 72 6.17 -14.37 22.69
N ILE A 73 5.30 -15.18 22.09
CA ILE A 73 3.88 -14.88 21.88
C ILE A 73 3.09 -16.17 21.64
N ASP A 74 1.78 -16.18 21.89
CA ASP A 74 0.91 -17.36 21.72
C ASP A 74 0.59 -17.70 20.26
N ARG A 75 0.66 -16.71 19.36
CA ARG A 75 0.48 -16.88 17.91
C ARG A 75 1.24 -15.78 17.19
N PRO A 76 1.79 -16.05 15.98
CA PRO A 76 2.39 -15.00 15.16
C PRO A 76 1.43 -13.82 14.99
N LEU A 77 1.89 -12.62 15.34
CA LEU A 77 1.07 -11.41 15.33
C LEU A 77 1.83 -10.27 14.66
N ILE A 78 1.36 -9.89 13.47
CA ILE A 78 1.76 -8.67 12.77
C ILE A 78 0.58 -7.71 12.82
N THR A 79 0.82 -6.46 13.15
CA THR A 79 -0.24 -5.44 13.24
C THR A 79 0.31 -4.05 12.94
N ASN A 80 -0.60 -3.10 12.74
CA ASN A 80 -0.26 -1.69 12.59
C ASN A 80 -0.50 -0.93 13.90
N ARG A 81 0.46 -0.10 14.27
CA ARG A 81 0.36 0.86 15.37
C ARG A 81 0.91 2.20 14.89
N ARG A 82 0.11 3.26 15.02
CA ARG A 82 0.49 4.63 14.58
C ARG A 82 1.01 4.65 13.13
N SER A 83 0.32 3.92 12.24
CA SER A 83 0.68 3.78 10.82
C SER A 83 2.02 3.10 10.53
N ARG A 84 2.57 2.35 11.49
CA ARG A 84 3.80 1.56 11.34
C ARG A 84 3.50 0.08 11.60
N MET A 85 4.02 -0.79 10.76
CA MET A 85 3.89 -2.23 10.93
C MET A 85 4.83 -2.73 12.02
N CYS A 86 4.35 -3.64 12.85
CA CYS A 86 5.07 -4.15 14.01
C CYS A 86 4.63 -5.57 14.36
N VAL A 87 5.44 -6.22 15.19
CA VAL A 87 5.17 -7.55 15.73
C VAL A 87 4.75 -7.48 17.19
N GLY A 88 3.90 -8.40 17.61
CA GLY A 88 3.56 -8.60 19.01
C GLY A 88 4.63 -9.43 19.73
N ILE A 89 4.99 -9.02 20.94
CA ILE A 89 5.91 -9.75 21.81
C ILE A 89 5.49 -9.61 23.27
N ARG A 90 5.52 -10.69 24.04
CA ARG A 90 5.27 -10.66 25.48
C ARG A 90 6.32 -9.76 26.15
N ALA A 91 5.88 -8.92 27.09
CA ALA A 91 6.77 -7.99 27.80
C ALA A 91 7.95 -8.71 28.46
N SER A 92 7.71 -9.91 29.02
CA SER A 92 8.75 -10.77 29.62
C SER A 92 9.78 -11.29 28.63
N HIS A 93 9.46 -11.32 27.33
CA HIS A 93 10.31 -11.86 26.28
C HIS A 93 10.83 -10.77 25.33
N ARG A 94 10.74 -9.48 25.71
CA ARG A 94 11.19 -8.33 24.91
C ARG A 94 12.61 -8.51 24.33
N SER A 95 13.49 -9.21 25.04
CA SER A 95 14.88 -9.47 24.61
C SER A 95 14.99 -10.27 23.31
N LEU A 96 13.95 -11.00 22.87
CA LEU A 96 13.96 -11.72 21.59
C LEU A 96 13.96 -10.78 20.36
N LEU A 97 13.64 -9.50 20.57
CA LEU A 97 13.71 -8.46 19.54
C LEU A 97 14.61 -7.30 20.02
N PRO A 98 15.94 -7.53 20.10
CA PRO A 98 16.86 -6.52 20.57
C PRO A 98 16.86 -5.31 19.64
N TYR A 99 17.01 -4.12 20.20
CA TYR A 99 16.99 -2.84 19.47
C TYR A 99 15.70 -2.52 18.73
N GLY A 100 14.63 -3.31 18.90
CA GLY A 100 13.32 -2.99 18.38
C GLY A 100 12.71 -1.76 19.07
N VAL A 101 11.94 -0.98 18.32
CA VAL A 101 11.27 0.22 18.82
C VAL A 101 9.87 -0.14 19.31
N VAL A 102 9.57 0.17 20.57
CA VAL A 102 8.22 -0.03 21.12
C VAL A 102 7.30 1.06 20.58
N LEU A 103 6.30 0.68 19.79
CA LEU A 103 5.31 1.60 19.23
C LEU A 103 4.09 1.76 20.13
N ASN A 104 3.72 0.68 20.82
CA ASN A 104 2.56 0.62 21.71
C ASN A 104 2.67 -0.57 22.68
N VAL A 105 1.88 -0.55 23.74
CA VAL A 105 1.76 -1.60 24.75
C VAL A 105 0.28 -1.93 24.90
N SER A 106 -0.08 -3.21 25.10
CA SER A 106 -1.45 -3.63 25.36
C SER A 106 -1.99 -3.01 26.66
N SER A 107 -3.31 -2.90 26.80
CA SER A 107 -3.92 -2.32 28.01
C SER A 107 -3.52 -3.04 29.30
N SER A 108 -3.28 -4.34 29.23
CA SER A 108 -2.79 -5.16 30.36
C SER A 108 -1.30 -5.04 30.65
N GLY A 109 -0.53 -4.38 29.77
CA GLY A 109 0.94 -4.34 29.86
C GLY A 109 1.64 -5.64 29.41
N ALA A 110 0.89 -6.72 29.17
CA ALA A 110 1.47 -8.04 28.90
C ALA A 110 2.14 -8.17 27.52
N THR A 111 1.71 -7.38 26.54
CA THR A 111 2.21 -7.46 25.15
C THR A 111 2.71 -6.11 24.67
N TYR A 112 3.93 -6.09 24.16
CA TYR A 112 4.52 -4.96 23.47
C TYR A 112 4.34 -5.13 21.95
N PHE A 113 4.05 -4.02 21.28
CA PHE A 113 3.99 -3.94 19.83
C PHE A 113 5.26 -3.24 19.36
N MET A 114 6.17 -4.01 18.77
CA MET A 114 7.53 -3.56 18.49
C MET A 114 7.84 -3.63 17.00
N GLU A 115 8.43 -2.55 16.49
CA GLU A 115 9.03 -2.53 15.17
C GLU A 115 10.44 -3.13 15.24
N PRO A 116 10.75 -4.14 14.40
CA PRO A 116 12.11 -4.66 14.28
C PRO A 116 13.08 -3.60 13.76
N LYS A 117 14.36 -3.68 14.16
CA LYS A 117 15.41 -2.79 13.63
C LYS A 117 15.74 -3.10 12.16
N GLU A 118 15.71 -4.39 11.82
CA GLU A 118 15.99 -4.94 10.50
C GLU A 118 14.70 -5.09 9.72
#